data_AF-A0A674NIC3-F1
#
_entry.id   AF-A0A674NIC3-F1
#
_cell.length_a   1.000
_cell.length_b   1.000
_cell.length_c   1.000
_cell.angle_alpha   90.00
_cell.angle_beta   90.00
_cell.angle_gamma   90.00
#
_symmetry.space_group_name_H-M   'P 1'
#
loop_
_entity.id
_entity.type
_entity.pdbx_description
1 polymer ?
#
loop_
_entity_poly.entity_id
_entity_poly.type
_entity_poly.pdbx_seq_one_letter_code
_entity_poly.pdbx_strand_id
1 'polypeptide(L)'
;ADTKAFSMQMTPKPAELWLRSPESWNESQVSTWLRSIGVKEQYINKIYEEEVDGRILLTLDENFLKTKICMKLGPAHLIIQERDQLKNSPKHPHNQRKVKWNYTLWCGGP
;
A
#
# COMPACT_ATOMS: atom_id res chain seq x y z
N ALA A 1 -12.48 38.39 -13.97
CA ALA A 1 -11.20 37.89 -13.43
C ALA A 1 -11.46 36.50 -12.89
N ASP A 2 -11.20 35.51 -13.74
CA ASP A 2 -11.26 34.09 -13.39
C ASP A 2 -10.18 33.77 -12.37
N THR A 3 -10.55 33.12 -11.28
CA THR A 3 -9.62 32.18 -10.65
C THR A 3 -10.45 31.05 -10.09
N LYS A 4 -10.50 29.97 -10.87
CA LYS A 4 -11.03 28.66 -10.51
C LYS A 4 -10.53 28.30 -9.11
N ALA A 5 -11.46 27.93 -8.23
CA ALA A 5 -11.17 27.24 -7.00
C ALA A 5 -10.41 25.95 -7.37
N PHE A 6 -9.09 26.00 -7.19
CA PHE A 6 -8.19 24.87 -7.36
C PHE A 6 -8.53 23.88 -6.26
N SER A 7 -9.16 22.77 -6.64
CA SER A 7 -9.46 21.63 -5.78
C SER A 7 -8.26 21.32 -4.89
N MET A 8 -8.35 21.71 -3.61
CA MET A 8 -7.46 21.23 -2.57
C MET A 8 -7.76 19.75 -2.39
N GLN A 9 -6.99 18.94 -3.11
CA GLN A 9 -6.89 17.51 -2.90
C GLN A 9 -6.46 17.31 -1.44
N MET A 10 -7.41 16.93 -0.59
CA MET A 10 -7.11 16.49 0.76
C MET A 10 -6.25 15.23 0.65
N THR A 11 -4.94 15.38 0.82
CA THR A 11 -4.06 14.25 1.04
C THR A 11 -4.36 13.70 2.43
N PRO A 12 -4.88 12.47 2.55
CA PRO A 12 -5.12 11.88 3.87
C PRO A 12 -3.78 11.70 4.60
N LYS A 13 -3.79 12.01 5.90
CA LYS A 13 -2.66 11.82 6.82
C LYS A 13 -2.13 10.38 6.70
N PRO A 14 -0.80 10.14 6.62
CA PRO A 14 -0.22 8.81 6.33
C PRO A 14 -0.67 7.68 7.27
N ALA A 15 -1.09 8.02 8.49
CA ALA A 15 -1.55 7.07 9.50
C ALA A 15 -3.02 6.64 9.33
N GLU A 16 -3.86 7.40 8.61
CA GLU A 16 -5.30 7.09 8.45
C GLU A 16 -5.63 6.33 7.17
N LEU A 17 -4.66 6.16 6.27
CA LEU A 17 -4.85 5.40 5.03
C LEU A 17 -5.23 3.93 5.28
N TRP A 18 -4.83 3.38 6.42
CA TRP A 18 -5.03 1.98 6.79
C TRP A 18 -6.37 1.70 7.50
N LEU A 19 -7.16 2.74 7.80
CA LEU A 19 -8.48 2.58 8.46
C LEU A 19 -9.57 2.11 7.48
N ARG A 20 -9.30 2.22 6.17
CA ARG A 20 -10.24 1.84 5.12
C ARG A 20 -10.02 0.40 4.70
N SER A 21 -11.13 -0.31 4.45
CA SER A 21 -11.11 -1.67 3.89
C SER A 21 -10.33 -1.68 2.58
N PRO A 22 -9.48 -2.69 2.31
CA PRO A 22 -8.71 -2.79 1.08
C PRO A 22 -9.56 -2.64 -0.18
N GLU A 23 -10.81 -3.08 -0.15
CA GLU A 23 -11.78 -2.96 -1.25
C GLU A 23 -12.08 -1.51 -1.66
N SER A 24 -11.77 -0.53 -0.80
CA SER A 24 -12.00 0.89 -1.05
C SER A 24 -10.72 1.68 -1.37
N TRP A 25 -9.59 0.99 -1.51
CA TRP A 25 -8.33 1.62 -1.86
C TRP A 25 -8.30 2.00 -3.35
N ASN A 26 -7.78 3.19 -3.63
CA ASN A 26 -7.39 3.59 -4.98
C ASN A 26 -5.94 3.17 -5.29
N GLU A 27 -5.48 3.42 -6.51
CA GLU A 27 -4.17 3.03 -7.05
C GLU A 27 -3.01 3.63 -6.22
N SER A 28 -3.20 4.85 -5.70
CA SER A 28 -2.23 5.52 -4.82
C SER A 28 -2.12 4.86 -3.45
N GLN A 29 -3.25 4.44 -2.88
CA GLN A 29 -3.29 3.70 -1.60
C GLN A 29 -2.68 2.32 -1.77
N VAL A 30 -2.96 1.61 -2.87
CA VAL A 30 -2.32 0.35 -3.22
C VAL A 30 -0.80 0.52 -3.35
N SER A 31 -0.35 1.57 -4.04
CA SER A 31 1.08 1.89 -4.16
C SER A 31 1.74 2.14 -2.81
N THR A 32 1.06 2.85 -1.92
CA THR A 32 1.52 3.09 -0.55
C THR A 32 1.63 1.80 0.26
N TRP A 33 0.65 0.89 0.13
CA TRP A 33 0.70 -0.43 0.75
C TRP A 33 1.87 -1.28 0.23
N LEU A 34 2.06 -1.34 -1.08
CA LEU A 34 3.18 -2.07 -1.70
C LEU A 34 4.55 -1.54 -1.22
N ARG A 35 4.68 -0.22 -1.09
CA ARG A 35 5.90 0.40 -0.52
C ARG A 35 6.10 -0.01 0.94
N SER A 36 5.03 -0.08 1.73
CA SER A 36 5.09 -0.44 3.15
C SER A 36 5.55 -1.89 3.40
N ILE A 37 5.23 -2.82 2.49
CA ILE A 37 5.69 -4.21 2.55
C ILE A 37 7.06 -4.43 1.88
N GLY A 38 7.67 -3.37 1.32
CA GLY A 38 9.03 -3.41 0.77
C GLY A 38 9.12 -3.81 -0.71
N VAL A 39 8.06 -3.67 -1.49
CA VAL A 39 8.12 -3.83 -2.96
C VAL A 39 8.90 -2.67 -3.57
N LYS A 40 9.73 -2.95 -4.58
CA LYS A 40 10.54 -1.94 -5.26
C LYS A 40 9.68 -0.99 -6.09
N GLU A 41 10.03 0.30 -6.12
CA GLU A 41 9.30 1.33 -6.88
C GLU A 41 9.07 0.99 -8.36
N GLN A 42 10.05 0.38 -9.03
CA GLN A 42 9.90 -0.04 -10.43
C GLN A 42 8.70 -0.96 -10.68
N TYR A 43 8.32 -1.74 -9.67
CA TYR A 43 7.19 -2.66 -9.73
C TYR A 43 5.89 -1.98 -9.30
N ILE A 44 5.98 -1.06 -8.33
CA ILE A 44 4.87 -0.22 -7.88
C ILE A 44 4.37 0.64 -9.04
N ASN A 45 5.27 1.29 -9.77
CA ASN A 45 4.91 2.12 -10.92
C ASN A 45 4.15 1.33 -11.99
N LYS A 46 4.61 0.11 -12.31
CA LYS A 46 3.91 -0.76 -13.26
C LYS A 46 2.53 -1.18 -12.76
N ILE A 47 2.40 -1.51 -11.47
CA ILE A 47 1.09 -1.82 -10.89
C ILE A 47 0.15 -0.61 -10.95
N TYR A 48 0.67 0.59 -10.70
CA TYR A 48 -0.07 1.84 -10.80
C TYR A 48 -0.49 2.15 -12.25
N GLU A 49 0.41 1.95 -13.22
CA GLU A 49 0.15 2.11 -14.66
C GLU A 49 -0.91 1.13 -15.19
N GLU A 50 -1.00 -0.07 -14.63
CA GLU A 50 -2.04 -1.05 -14.92
C GLU A 50 -3.35 -0.79 -14.14
N GLU A 51 -3.49 0.40 -13.53
CA GLU A 51 -4.70 0.86 -12.83
C GLU A 51 -5.20 -0.11 -11.76
N VAL A 52 -4.27 -0.72 -11.02
CA VAL A 52 -4.62 -1.69 -9.97
C VAL A 52 -5.14 -0.97 -8.73
N ASP A 53 -6.47 -0.92 -8.60
CA ASP A 53 -7.19 -0.50 -7.41
C ASP A 53 -7.22 -1.59 -6.33
N GLY A 54 -7.79 -1.27 -5.16
CA GLY A 54 -7.89 -2.19 -4.04
C GLY A 54 -8.68 -3.46 -4.31
N ARG A 55 -9.70 -3.41 -5.19
CA ARG A 55 -10.47 -4.60 -5.56
C ARG A 55 -9.64 -5.51 -6.46
N ILE A 56 -8.89 -4.94 -7.39
CA ILE A 56 -7.98 -5.68 -8.26
C ILE A 56 -6.80 -6.24 -7.45
N LEU A 57 -6.25 -5.49 -6.50
CA LEU A 57 -5.22 -5.96 -5.57
C LEU A 57 -5.64 -7.26 -4.88
N LEU A 58 -6.88 -7.33 -4.41
CA LEU A 58 -7.42 -8.51 -3.75
C LEU A 58 -7.60 -9.70 -4.71
N THR A 59 -7.65 -9.51 -6.02
CA THR A 59 -7.78 -10.60 -7.01
C THR A 59 -6.46 -10.97 -7.69
N LEU A 60 -5.40 -10.18 -7.53
CA LEU A 60 -4.08 -10.42 -8.16
C LEU A 60 -3.58 -11.83 -7.93
N ASP A 61 -3.30 -12.59 -8.98
CA ASP A 61 -2.64 -13.88 -8.87
C ASP A 61 -1.14 -13.80 -9.22
N GLU A 62 -0.41 -14.88 -8.93
CA GLU A 62 1.02 -14.95 -9.23
C GLU A 62 1.31 -14.83 -10.73
N ASN A 63 0.39 -15.29 -11.59
CA ASN A 63 0.54 -15.28 -13.04
C ASN A 63 0.47 -13.85 -13.59
N PHE A 64 -0.47 -13.02 -13.13
CA PHE A 64 -0.57 -11.62 -13.50
C PHE A 64 0.71 -10.85 -13.12
N LEU A 65 1.19 -11.05 -11.89
CA LEU A 65 2.42 -10.42 -11.42
C LEU A 65 3.64 -10.80 -12.25
N LYS A 66 3.76 -12.06 -12.66
CA LYS A 66 4.88 -12.54 -13.48
C LYS A 66 4.76 -12.15 -14.95
N THR A 67 3.56 -12.18 -15.53
CA THR A 67 3.36 -12.02 -16.98
C THR A 67 3.12 -10.58 -17.39
N LYS A 68 2.30 -9.83 -16.64
CA LYS A 68 1.95 -8.44 -16.95
C LYS A 68 2.95 -7.46 -16.34
N ILE A 69 3.24 -7.66 -15.05
CA ILE A 69 4.16 -6.75 -14.33
C ILE A 69 5.64 -7.15 -14.53
N CYS A 70 5.90 -8.34 -15.07
CA CYS A 70 7.24 -8.92 -15.24
C CYS A 70 8.02 -9.01 -13.91
N MET A 71 7.33 -9.38 -12.82
CA MET A 71 7.98 -9.61 -11.53
C MET A 71 8.72 -10.94 -11.48
N LYS A 72 9.81 -10.96 -10.71
CA LYS A 72 10.45 -12.21 -10.29
C LYS A 72 9.58 -12.93 -9.25
N LEU A 73 9.80 -14.22 -9.09
CA LEU A 73 9.05 -15.09 -8.17
C LEU A 73 9.03 -14.57 -6.73
N GLY A 74 10.16 -14.06 -6.22
CA GLY A 74 10.25 -13.54 -4.84
C GLY A 74 9.28 -12.37 -4.55
N PRO A 75 9.39 -11.21 -5.22
CA PRO A 75 8.46 -10.11 -5.04
C PRO A 75 6.99 -10.48 -5.30
N ALA A 76 6.73 -11.33 -6.30
CA ALA A 76 5.37 -11.81 -6.57
C ALA A 76 4.81 -12.60 -5.39
N HIS A 77 5.60 -13.53 -4.84
CA HIS A 77 5.21 -14.32 -3.67
C HIS A 77 4.95 -13.45 -2.44
N LEU A 78 5.79 -12.44 -2.18
CA LEU A 78 5.60 -11.49 -1.08
C LEU A 78 4.26 -10.76 -1.17
N ILE A 79 3.90 -10.25 -2.36
CA ILE A 79 2.63 -9.54 -2.56
C ILE A 79 1.44 -10.47 -2.29
N ILE A 80 1.47 -11.70 -2.80
CA ILE A 80 0.38 -12.68 -2.60
C ILE A 80 0.23 -13.02 -1.11
N GLN A 81 1.34 -13.27 -0.41
CA GLN A 81 1.33 -13.61 1.01
C GLN A 81 0.79 -12.46 1.88
N GLU A 82 1.18 -11.22 1.60
CA GLU A 82 0.71 -10.05 2.35
C GLU A 82 -0.76 -9.70 1.98
N ARG A 83 -1.17 -9.89 0.71
CA ARG A 83 -2.57 -9.76 0.27
C ARG A 83 -3.49 -10.75 1.01
N ASP A 84 -3.05 -11.99 1.21
CA ASP A 84 -3.86 -12.99 1.91
C ASP A 84 -4.00 -12.66 3.40
N GLN A 85 -2.97 -12.10 4.02
CA GLN A 85 -3.08 -11.53 5.37
C GLN A 85 -4.03 -10.34 5.40
N LEU A 86 -3.99 -9.50 4.37
CA LEU A 86 -4.85 -8.33 4.24
C LEU A 86 -6.34 -8.71 4.14
N LYS A 87 -6.68 -9.78 3.40
CA LYS A 87 -8.04 -10.35 3.32
C LYS A 87 -8.54 -10.93 4.63
N ASN A 88 -7.64 -11.61 5.35
CA ASN A 88 -7.96 -12.34 6.58
C ASN A 88 -7.86 -11.46 7.84
N SER A 89 -7.48 -10.19 7.70
CA SER A 89 -7.43 -9.27 8.83
C SER A 89 -8.86 -9.00 9.33
N PRO A 90 -9.16 -9.27 10.62
CA PRO A 90 -10.40 -8.80 11.23
C PRO A 90 -10.53 -7.29 11.02
N LYS A 91 -11.73 -6.84 10.66
CA LYS A 91 -12.05 -5.41 10.59
C LYS A 91 -11.79 -4.81 12.00
N HIS A 92 -10.78 -3.95 12.13
CA HIS A 92 -10.28 -3.17 13.31
C HIS A 92 -9.18 -3.78 14.23
N PRO A 93 -8.28 -2.96 14.83
CA PRO A 93 -7.30 -2.06 14.21
C PRO A 93 -5.84 -2.50 14.49
N HIS A 94 -4.93 -2.16 13.58
CA HIS A 94 -3.52 -1.87 13.86
C HIS A 94 -2.78 -2.86 14.80
N ASN A 95 -2.64 -4.11 14.39
CA ASN A 95 -1.49 -4.91 14.82
C ASN A 95 -0.49 -4.95 13.68
N GLN A 96 0.13 -3.78 13.43
CA GLN A 96 1.37 -3.71 12.68
C GLN A 96 2.33 -4.68 13.35
N ARG A 97 2.85 -5.65 12.58
CA ARG A 97 4.14 -6.26 12.91
C ARG A 97 5.07 -5.08 13.14
N LYS A 98 5.42 -4.85 14.42
CA LYS A 98 6.39 -3.83 14.85
C LYS A 98 7.72 -4.21 14.20
N VAL A 99 7.90 -3.84 12.94
CA VAL A 99 9.22 -3.64 12.40
C VAL A 99 9.73 -2.45 13.20
N LYS A 100 10.67 -2.77 14.08
CA LYS A 100 11.21 -1.97 15.17
C LYS A 100 11.69 -0.60 14.65
N TRP A 101 10.80 0.38 14.54
CA TRP A 101 11.21 1.78 14.49
C TRP A 101 11.67 2.15 15.89
N ASN A 102 12.99 2.15 16.09
CA ASN A 102 13.58 2.49 17.37
C ASN A 102 13.57 4.03 17.53
N TYR A 103 12.42 4.60 17.86
CA TYR A 103 12.28 6.03 18.20
C TYR A 103 12.66 6.33 19.66
N THR A 104 13.55 5.56 20.30
CA THR A 104 14.00 5.85 21.69
C THR A 104 15.22 6.74 21.78
N LEU A 105 15.65 7.39 20.70
CA LEU A 105 16.48 8.57 20.85
C LEU A 105 15.54 9.77 20.79
N TRP A 106 15.12 10.22 21.97
CA TRP A 106 14.73 11.60 22.35
C TRP A 106 13.77 11.54 23.54
N CYS A 107 14.33 11.32 24.74
CA CYS A 107 13.87 11.99 25.95
C CYS A 107 15.14 12.48 26.64
N GLY A 108 15.20 13.79 26.87
CA GLY A 108 16.34 14.45 27.50
C GLY A 108 16.46 14.17 29.00
N GLY A 109 17.60 14.61 29.53
CA GLY A 109 17.93 14.70 30.96
C GLY A 109 19.08 13.76 31.35
N PRO A 110 19.97 14.13 32.27
CA PRO A 110 19.85 15.20 33.28
C PRO A 110 20.30 16.60 32.84
#